data_AF-A0A7F8REM2-F1
#
_entry.id   AF-A0A7F8REM2-F1
#
_cell.length_a   1.000
_cell.length_b   1.000
_cell.length_c   1.000
_cell.angle_alpha   90.00
_cell.angle_beta   90.00
_cell.angle_gamma   90.00
#
_symmetry.space_group_name_H-M   'P 1'
#
loop_
_entity.id
_entity.type
_entity.pdbx_description
1 polymer ?
#
loop_
_entity_poly.entity_id
_entity_poly.type
_entity_poly.pdbx_seq_one_letter_code
_entity_poly.pdbx_strand_id
1 'polypeptide(L)'
;MWLIFAEAQLGCCVQEDKVWTIVSHNLQMQTTVVGYSPEKYSVTQLVYSASMDQISAVTSSAEHCEQYVSYFCKMSRLLNTPDGSPYTWWVGRANEKHYYWGGSGPGIQKCACGIERNCTDPKYYCNCDADYKQWRKDAGFLSYKDHLPVSQVVVGDTDRQGSEAKLSVGPLRCQGDTFRVTLEKLCEVAERGQRGSSDSVLFPAQCGLITREENLLEM
;
A
#
# COMPACT_ATOMS: atom_id res chain seq x y z
N MET A 1 31.83 9.35 15.33
CA MET A 1 30.65 10.21 15.24
C MET A 1 30.39 10.43 13.76
N TRP A 2 29.69 9.51 13.10
CA TRP A 2 29.40 9.62 11.67
C TRP A 2 27.98 10.13 11.50
N LEU A 3 27.86 11.23 10.76
CA LEU A 3 26.62 11.95 10.51
C LEU A 3 25.70 11.09 9.64
N ILE A 4 24.46 10.96 10.11
CA ILE A 4 23.33 10.43 9.37
C ILE A 4 22.88 11.54 8.41
N PHE A 5 22.94 11.31 7.10
CA PHE A 5 22.11 12.01 6.12
C PHE A 5 21.77 11.01 5.00
N ALA A 6 20.53 10.51 5.00
CA ALA A 6 19.94 9.80 3.88
C ALA A 6 18.74 10.64 3.41
N GLU A 7 18.96 11.57 2.49
CA GLU A 7 17.92 12.44 1.91
C GLU A 7 17.56 11.99 0.47
N ALA A 8 17.20 10.72 0.28
CA ALA A 8 16.52 10.30 -0.94
C ALA A 8 15.02 10.16 -0.67
N GLN A 9 14.24 11.16 -1.08
CA GLN A 9 12.77 11.22 -0.90
C GLN A 9 12.00 10.32 -1.88
N LEU A 10 12.65 9.89 -2.97
CA LEU A 10 12.14 9.07 -4.07
C LEU A 10 13.19 8.00 -4.43
N GLY A 11 12.77 6.74 -4.56
CA GLY A 11 13.64 5.63 -4.99
C GLY A 11 13.30 5.14 -6.40
N CYS A 12 14.26 4.55 -7.12
CA CYS A 12 14.04 3.90 -8.42
C CYS A 12 14.32 2.39 -8.32
N CYS A 13 13.50 1.57 -8.98
CA CYS A 13 13.65 0.12 -9.06
C CYS A 13 13.39 -0.39 -10.49
N VAL A 14 14.27 -1.26 -11.01
CA VAL A 14 14.05 -1.93 -12.30
C VAL A 14 13.53 -3.34 -12.06
N GLN A 15 12.37 -3.67 -12.62
CA GLN A 15 11.75 -5.00 -12.53
C GLN A 15 11.11 -5.36 -13.88
N GLU A 16 11.46 -6.52 -14.45
CA GLU A 16 10.90 -7.02 -15.72
C GLU A 16 10.96 -5.99 -16.86
N ASP A 17 12.13 -5.35 -17.04
CA ASP A 17 12.38 -4.28 -18.03
C ASP A 17 11.53 -3.00 -17.83
N LYS A 18 10.88 -2.85 -16.67
CA LYS A 18 10.14 -1.63 -16.31
C LYS A 18 10.85 -0.87 -15.19
N VAL A 19 10.93 0.45 -15.36
CA VAL A 19 11.47 1.37 -14.36
C VAL A 19 10.32 1.85 -13.48
N TRP A 20 10.45 1.59 -12.18
CA TRP A 20 9.51 1.97 -11.15
C TRP A 20 10.08 3.11 -10.31
N THR A 21 9.32 4.19 -10.18
CA THR A 21 9.49 5.20 -9.15
C THR A 21 8.75 4.75 -7.89
N ILE A 22 9.44 4.72 -6.76
CA ILE A 22 8.92 4.28 -5.46
C ILE A 22 8.91 5.45 -4.48
N VAL A 23 7.76 5.70 -3.86
CA VAL A 23 7.59 6.70 -2.80
C VAL A 23 7.19 6.00 -1.51
N SER A 24 8.06 6.10 -0.50
CA SER A 24 7.87 5.46 0.79
C SER A 24 7.07 6.34 1.75
N HIS A 25 6.50 5.72 2.78
CA HIS A 25 5.81 6.39 3.88
C HIS A 25 6.23 5.81 5.24
N ASN A 26 5.85 6.47 6.32
CA ASN A 26 6.22 6.10 7.70
C ASN A 26 5.43 4.94 8.32
N LEU A 27 4.33 4.49 7.73
CA LEU A 27 3.53 3.40 8.28
C LEU A 27 4.29 2.07 8.25
N GLN A 28 4.37 1.40 9.39
CA GLN A 28 5.01 0.09 9.54
C GLN A 28 4.13 -1.05 9.04
N MET A 29 4.75 -2.13 8.57
CA MET A 29 4.02 -3.32 8.14
C MET A 29 3.28 -3.96 9.32
N GLN A 30 2.06 -4.45 9.07
CA GLN A 30 1.17 -5.05 10.07
C GLN A 30 0.90 -4.17 11.30
N THR A 31 0.69 -2.87 11.10
CA THR A 31 0.30 -1.95 12.18
C THR A 31 -1.04 -2.38 12.77
N THR A 32 -1.05 -2.70 14.06
CA THR A 32 -2.29 -3.01 14.79
C THR A 32 -3.17 -1.78 14.89
N VAL A 33 -4.44 -1.93 14.52
CA VAL A 33 -5.46 -0.88 14.61
C VAL A 33 -6.45 -1.26 15.70
N VAL A 34 -6.69 -0.33 16.64
CA VAL A 34 -7.55 -0.57 17.82
C VAL A 34 -8.62 0.52 17.88
N GLY A 35 -9.89 0.12 17.73
CA GLY A 35 -11.04 1.02 17.68
C GLY A 35 -11.65 1.31 19.03
N TYR A 36 -10.85 1.66 20.03
CA TYR A 36 -11.37 2.13 21.33
C TYR A 36 -11.59 3.65 21.34
N SER A 37 -12.04 4.23 20.23
CA SER A 37 -12.36 5.65 20.16
C SER A 37 -13.86 5.87 20.38
N PRO A 38 -14.29 7.03 20.92
CA PRO A 38 -15.71 7.39 21.02
C PRO A 38 -16.44 7.35 19.67
N GLU A 39 -15.68 7.57 18.59
CA GLU A 39 -16.17 7.62 17.22
C GLU A 39 -16.28 6.22 16.59
N LYS A 40 -15.84 5.16 17.29
CA LYS A 40 -15.86 3.74 16.89
C LYS A 40 -15.02 3.38 15.66
N TYR A 41 -14.11 4.26 15.28
CA TYR A 41 -13.15 4.03 14.21
C TYR A 41 -11.73 4.44 14.63
N SER A 42 -10.75 3.79 14.01
CA SER A 42 -9.33 4.13 14.08
C SER A 42 -8.91 4.78 12.77
N VAL A 43 -8.24 5.92 12.85
CA VAL A 43 -7.68 6.60 11.68
C VAL A 43 -6.17 6.39 11.66
N THR A 44 -5.67 5.83 10.56
CA THR A 44 -4.23 5.68 10.30
C THR A 44 -3.84 6.63 9.17
N GLN A 45 -3.05 7.65 9.49
CA GLN A 45 -2.53 8.61 8.51
C GLN A 45 -1.15 8.16 8.00
N LEU A 46 -0.93 8.27 6.69
CA LEU A 46 0.33 7.94 6.05
C LEU A 46 1.10 9.23 5.75
N VAL A 47 2.33 9.33 6.28
CA VAL A 47 3.24 10.45 6.00
C VAL A 47 4.30 9.97 5.03
N TYR A 48 4.28 10.51 3.81
CA TYR A 48 5.23 10.17 2.75
C TYR A 48 6.56 10.89 2.90
N SER A 49 7.62 10.28 2.35
CA SER A 49 8.96 10.88 2.28
C SER A 49 9.06 12.04 1.29
N ALA A 50 8.14 12.13 0.32
CA ALA A 50 8.05 13.18 -0.69
C ALA A 50 6.84 14.08 -0.46
N SER A 51 6.89 15.31 -0.98
CA SER A 51 5.77 16.25 -0.90
C SER A 51 4.60 15.79 -1.80
N MET A 52 3.39 16.22 -1.47
CA MET A 52 2.21 15.91 -2.30
C MET A 52 2.33 16.49 -3.72
N ASP A 53 3.04 17.59 -3.92
CA ASP A 53 3.31 18.16 -5.25
C ASP A 53 4.22 17.23 -6.08
N GLN A 54 5.30 16.70 -5.47
CA GLN A 54 6.19 15.73 -6.11
C GLN A 54 5.44 14.44 -6.46
N ILE A 55 4.65 13.92 -5.52
CA ILE A 55 3.81 12.73 -5.73
C ILE A 55 2.78 12.97 -6.84
N SER A 56 2.18 14.15 -6.90
CA SER A 56 1.21 14.52 -7.94
C SER A 56 1.87 14.58 -9.31
N ALA A 57 3.08 15.11 -9.41
CA ALA A 57 3.86 15.11 -10.64
C ALA A 57 4.21 13.68 -11.11
N VAL A 58 4.63 12.81 -10.19
CA VAL A 58 4.93 11.39 -10.49
C VAL A 58 3.67 10.65 -10.94
N THR A 59 2.57 10.74 -10.19
CA THR A 59 1.33 10.02 -10.51
C THR A 59 0.67 10.53 -11.79
N SER A 60 0.73 11.82 -12.09
CA SER A 60 0.11 12.40 -13.30
C SER A 60 0.87 12.05 -14.58
N SER A 61 2.19 11.88 -14.49
CA SER A 61 3.06 11.57 -15.63
C SER A 61 3.36 10.07 -15.80
N ALA A 62 3.05 9.25 -14.80
CA ALA A 62 3.16 7.81 -14.89
C ALA A 62 2.07 7.22 -15.80
N GLU A 63 2.39 6.14 -16.50
CA GLU A 63 1.42 5.34 -17.25
C GLU A 63 0.57 4.53 -16.27
N HIS A 64 1.22 3.89 -15.29
CA HIS A 64 0.58 3.04 -14.30
C HIS A 64 1.14 3.33 -12.91
N CYS A 65 0.27 3.32 -11.91
CA CYS A 65 0.68 3.33 -10.51
C CYS A 65 -0.09 2.29 -9.73
N GLU A 66 0.56 1.72 -8.73
CA GLU A 66 -0.02 0.76 -7.83
C GLU A 66 0.44 0.97 -6.39
N GLN A 67 -0.40 0.55 -5.47
CA GLN A 67 -0.06 0.52 -4.06
C GLN A 67 -0.68 -0.71 -3.40
N TYR A 68 0.14 -1.48 -2.70
CA TYR A 68 -0.33 -2.67 -2.00
C TYR A 68 -1.07 -2.29 -0.72
N VAL A 69 -2.19 -2.94 -0.46
CA VAL A 69 -2.92 -2.86 0.82
C VAL A 69 -3.26 -4.25 1.32
N SER A 70 -3.19 -4.43 2.63
CA SER A 70 -3.56 -5.69 3.29
C SER A 70 -4.27 -5.40 4.60
N TYR A 71 -5.38 -6.11 4.79
CA TYR A 71 -6.17 -6.10 6.01
C TYR A 71 -6.17 -7.51 6.59
N PHE A 72 -5.56 -7.67 7.76
CA PHE A 72 -5.58 -8.90 8.53
C PHE A 72 -6.58 -8.71 9.67
N CYS A 73 -7.50 -9.64 9.83
CA CYS A 73 -8.68 -9.42 10.66
C CYS A 73 -9.00 -10.64 11.51
N LYS A 74 -9.57 -10.37 12.68
CA LYS A 74 -10.17 -11.33 13.58
C LYS A 74 -11.41 -10.68 14.18
N MET A 75 -12.57 -11.25 13.91
CA MET A 75 -13.87 -10.69 14.27
C MET A 75 -14.00 -9.20 13.90
N SER A 76 -13.51 -8.82 12.71
CA SER A 76 -13.53 -7.43 12.26
C SER A 76 -13.80 -7.39 10.76
N ARG A 77 -14.96 -6.85 10.39
CA ARG A 77 -15.48 -6.82 9.02
C ARG A 77 -14.91 -5.63 8.27
N LEU A 78 -14.71 -5.80 6.97
CA LEU A 78 -14.04 -4.81 6.13
C LEU A 78 -15.05 -4.00 5.31
N LEU A 79 -15.68 -4.64 4.32
CA LEU A 79 -16.65 -4.01 3.41
C LEU A 79 -18.10 -4.28 3.81
N ASN A 80 -18.32 -5.20 4.77
CA ASN A 80 -19.64 -5.58 5.26
C ASN A 80 -20.55 -6.16 4.16
N THR A 81 -20.02 -7.08 3.37
CA THR A 81 -20.76 -7.76 2.30
C THR A 81 -21.56 -8.96 2.82
N PRO A 82 -22.64 -9.41 2.14
CA PRO A 82 -23.21 -8.86 0.91
C PRO A 82 -24.05 -7.58 1.12
N ASP A 83 -24.44 -7.25 2.34
CA ASP A 83 -25.37 -6.17 2.65
C ASP A 83 -24.85 -5.23 3.75
N GLY A 84 -25.02 -3.92 3.55
CA GLY A 84 -24.73 -2.89 4.53
C GLY A 84 -23.69 -1.88 4.04
N SER A 85 -23.40 -0.89 4.89
CA SER A 85 -22.34 0.07 4.61
C SER A 85 -20.98 -0.50 4.99
N PRO A 86 -19.91 -0.20 4.22
CA PRO A 86 -18.54 -0.59 4.58
C PRO A 86 -18.11 -0.05 5.95
N TYR A 87 -17.41 -0.88 6.72
CA TYR A 87 -16.82 -0.49 8.00
C TYR A 87 -15.48 0.19 7.84
N THR A 88 -14.73 -0.18 6.80
CA THR A 88 -13.38 0.30 6.52
C THR A 88 -13.34 0.94 5.14
N TRP A 89 -12.64 2.06 5.02
CA TRP A 89 -12.37 2.73 3.76
C TRP A 89 -10.99 3.36 3.78
N TRP A 90 -10.44 3.64 2.62
CA TRP A 90 -9.22 4.41 2.49
C TRP A 90 -9.49 5.76 1.83
N VAL A 91 -8.59 6.71 2.07
CA VAL A 91 -8.69 8.07 1.55
C VAL A 91 -7.57 8.28 0.55
N GLY A 92 -7.92 8.79 -0.62
CA GLY A 92 -6.99 9.05 -1.72
C GLY A 92 -6.28 10.40 -1.61
N ARG A 93 -5.60 10.77 -2.69
CA ARG A 93 -4.84 12.04 -2.80
C ARG A 93 -5.71 13.29 -2.82
N ALA A 94 -6.96 13.20 -3.26
CA ALA A 94 -7.91 14.31 -3.33
C ALA A 94 -8.84 14.36 -2.10
N ASN A 95 -8.45 13.68 -1.01
CA ASN A 95 -9.21 13.57 0.24
C ASN A 95 -10.60 12.92 0.05
N GLU A 96 -10.73 12.08 -0.95
CA GLU A 96 -11.93 11.35 -1.31
C GLU A 96 -11.93 9.94 -0.69
N LYS A 97 -13.11 9.47 -0.29
CA LYS A 97 -13.27 8.14 0.35
C LYS A 97 -13.49 7.06 -0.69
N HIS A 98 -12.77 5.96 -0.56
CA HIS A 98 -12.84 4.80 -1.44
C HIS A 98 -13.27 3.54 -0.69
N TYR A 99 -14.31 2.90 -1.22
CA TYR A 99 -14.98 1.73 -0.62
C TYR A 99 -14.69 0.41 -1.36
N TYR A 100 -13.62 0.38 -2.14
CA TYR A 100 -13.08 -0.84 -2.73
C TYR A 100 -11.72 -1.14 -2.10
N TRP A 101 -11.33 -2.41 -2.13
CA TRP A 101 -10.09 -2.87 -1.51
C TRP A 101 -9.07 -3.38 -2.55
N GLY A 102 -7.89 -3.78 -2.08
CA GLY A 102 -6.83 -4.31 -2.94
C GLY A 102 -7.31 -5.48 -3.81
N GLY A 103 -6.92 -5.46 -5.08
CA GLY A 103 -7.35 -6.43 -6.10
C GLY A 103 -8.77 -6.19 -6.65
N SER A 104 -9.43 -5.10 -6.26
CA SER A 104 -10.72 -4.66 -6.77
C SER A 104 -10.63 -3.26 -7.38
N GLY A 105 -11.72 -2.81 -8.02
CA GLY A 105 -11.81 -1.53 -8.71
C GLY A 105 -12.88 -0.58 -8.11
N PRO A 106 -12.83 0.72 -8.48
CA PRO A 106 -13.83 1.69 -8.08
C PRO A 106 -15.26 1.23 -8.36
N GLY A 107 -16.16 1.44 -7.40
CA GLY A 107 -17.56 1.03 -7.49
C GLY A 107 -17.83 -0.46 -7.23
N ILE A 108 -16.78 -1.28 -7.05
CA ILE A 108 -16.92 -2.71 -6.79
C ILE A 108 -16.67 -2.99 -5.30
N GLN A 109 -17.75 -3.25 -4.56
CA GLN A 109 -17.71 -3.60 -3.14
C GLN A 109 -17.39 -5.09 -2.93
N LYS A 110 -16.23 -5.51 -3.44
CA LYS A 110 -15.68 -6.86 -3.27
C LYS A 110 -14.17 -6.76 -3.04
N CYS A 111 -13.61 -7.74 -2.36
CA CYS A 111 -12.16 -7.93 -2.26
C CYS A 111 -11.67 -8.80 -3.42
N ALA A 112 -10.35 -8.92 -3.59
CA ALA A 112 -9.74 -9.79 -4.60
C ALA A 112 -10.39 -11.18 -4.67
N CYS A 113 -10.59 -11.83 -3.51
CA CYS A 113 -11.20 -13.16 -3.48
C CYS A 113 -12.65 -13.20 -3.97
N GLY A 114 -13.38 -12.10 -3.80
CA GLY A 114 -14.77 -11.96 -4.26
C GLY A 114 -14.86 -11.69 -5.77
N ILE A 115 -13.83 -11.09 -6.36
CA ILE A 115 -13.67 -10.97 -7.82
C ILE A 115 -13.33 -12.34 -8.41
N GLU A 116 -12.36 -13.03 -7.82
CA GLU A 116 -11.86 -14.34 -8.28
C GLU A 116 -12.79 -15.51 -7.92
N ARG A 117 -13.79 -15.28 -7.07
CA ARG A 117 -14.74 -16.28 -6.55
C ARG A 117 -14.07 -17.42 -5.79
N ASN A 118 -13.01 -17.11 -5.05
CA ASN A 118 -12.23 -18.06 -4.26
C ASN A 118 -12.15 -17.67 -2.77
N CYS A 119 -13.05 -16.82 -2.27
CA CYS A 119 -13.13 -16.55 -0.84
C CYS A 119 -13.36 -17.83 -0.04
N THR A 120 -12.79 -17.89 1.17
CA THR A 120 -12.86 -19.06 2.05
C THR A 120 -14.31 -19.44 2.37
N ASP A 121 -15.15 -18.43 2.61
CA ASP A 121 -16.58 -18.58 2.74
C ASP A 121 -17.27 -17.98 1.50
N PRO A 122 -17.93 -18.79 0.67
CA PRO A 122 -18.53 -18.33 -0.58
C PRO A 122 -19.76 -17.42 -0.37
N LYS A 123 -20.25 -17.27 0.85
CA LYS A 123 -21.36 -16.33 1.17
C LYS A 123 -20.93 -14.87 1.19
N TYR A 124 -19.63 -14.60 1.33
CA TYR A 124 -19.07 -13.26 1.49
C TYR A 124 -18.18 -12.88 0.31
N TYR A 125 -18.04 -11.57 0.05
CA TYR A 125 -17.16 -11.08 -1.02
C TYR A 125 -15.76 -10.64 -0.54
N CYS A 126 -15.51 -10.78 0.76
CA CYS A 126 -14.24 -10.57 1.43
C CYS A 126 -14.09 -11.63 2.52
N ASN A 127 -12.88 -12.15 2.74
CA ASN A 127 -12.64 -13.14 3.79
C ASN A 127 -12.91 -12.58 5.20
N CYS A 128 -12.64 -11.29 5.41
CA CYS A 128 -12.84 -10.61 6.70
C CYS A 128 -14.30 -10.34 7.04
N ASP A 129 -15.17 -10.25 6.03
CA ASP A 129 -16.59 -9.98 6.25
C ASP A 129 -17.33 -11.16 6.91
N ALA A 130 -16.73 -12.36 6.90
CA ALA A 130 -17.25 -13.54 7.58
C ALA A 130 -17.18 -13.47 9.12
N ASP A 131 -16.54 -12.43 9.68
CA ASP A 131 -16.51 -12.14 11.12
C ASP A 131 -15.98 -13.30 12.01
N TYR A 132 -15.06 -14.09 11.48
CA TYR A 132 -14.54 -15.26 12.18
C TYR A 132 -13.52 -14.93 13.27
N LYS A 133 -13.48 -15.78 14.31
CA LYS A 133 -12.45 -15.74 15.39
C LYS A 133 -11.05 -16.12 14.93
N GLN A 134 -10.95 -16.78 13.79
CA GLN A 134 -9.70 -17.15 13.16
C GLN A 134 -9.20 -15.97 12.33
N TRP A 135 -7.89 -15.77 12.28
CA TRP A 135 -7.31 -14.75 11.43
C TRP A 135 -7.65 -15.02 9.95
N ARG A 136 -8.10 -13.96 9.28
CA ARG A 136 -8.36 -13.91 7.84
C ARG A 136 -7.65 -12.70 7.24
N LYS A 137 -7.51 -12.71 5.92
CA LYS A 137 -6.79 -11.69 5.17
C LYS A 137 -7.53 -11.32 3.90
N ASP A 138 -7.62 -10.03 3.64
CA ASP A 138 -7.94 -9.50 2.31
C ASP A 138 -6.86 -8.50 1.91
N ALA A 139 -6.22 -8.76 0.77
CA ALA A 139 -5.09 -7.98 0.30
C ALA A 139 -5.04 -7.93 -1.22
N GLY A 140 -4.30 -6.95 -1.74
CA GLY A 140 -4.04 -6.82 -3.17
C GLY A 140 -3.54 -5.42 -3.51
N PHE A 141 -3.40 -5.14 -4.79
CA PHE A 141 -3.01 -3.82 -5.28
C PHE A 141 -4.23 -2.94 -5.53
N LEU A 142 -4.14 -1.70 -5.08
CA LEU A 142 -4.91 -0.59 -5.59
C LEU A 142 -4.19 -0.10 -6.85
N SER A 143 -4.83 -0.13 -8.00
CA SER A 143 -4.19 0.19 -9.29
C SER A 143 -4.91 1.29 -10.07
N TYR A 144 -5.93 1.92 -9.47
CA TYR A 144 -6.59 3.08 -10.09
C TYR A 144 -5.80 4.35 -9.78
N LYS A 145 -4.90 4.71 -10.71
CA LYS A 145 -3.91 5.77 -10.58
C LYS A 145 -4.46 7.09 -10.07
N ASP A 146 -5.65 7.48 -10.51
CA ASP A 146 -6.20 8.80 -10.19
C ASP A 146 -6.61 8.97 -8.72
N HIS A 147 -6.79 7.86 -8.00
CA HIS A 147 -7.12 7.83 -6.58
C HIS A 147 -5.88 7.73 -5.68
N LEU A 148 -4.74 7.29 -6.23
CA LEU A 148 -3.51 7.05 -5.48
C LEU A 148 -2.71 8.35 -5.23
N PRO A 149 -1.87 8.38 -4.18
CA PRO A 149 -1.67 7.33 -3.17
C PRO A 149 -2.74 7.31 -2.07
N VAL A 150 -2.71 6.25 -1.26
CA VAL A 150 -3.43 6.16 0.01
C VAL A 150 -2.85 7.19 0.98
N SER A 151 -3.65 8.18 1.39
CA SER A 151 -3.26 9.17 2.40
C SER A 151 -3.69 8.76 3.81
N GLN A 152 -4.82 8.06 3.92
CA GLN A 152 -5.34 7.58 5.20
C GLN A 152 -6.09 6.26 5.01
N VAL A 153 -6.15 5.47 6.07
CA VAL A 153 -7.07 4.33 6.18
C VAL A 153 -7.88 4.50 7.45
N VAL A 154 -9.20 4.38 7.32
CA VAL A 154 -10.12 4.43 8.45
C VAL A 154 -10.67 3.04 8.65
N VAL A 155 -10.43 2.46 9.82
CA VAL A 155 -10.85 1.11 10.19
C VAL A 155 -11.95 1.20 11.23
N GLY A 156 -13.10 0.61 10.93
CA GLY A 156 -14.20 0.40 11.87
C GLY A 156 -14.30 -1.05 12.36
N ASP A 157 -15.36 -1.36 13.10
CA ASP A 157 -15.70 -2.72 13.57
C ASP A 157 -14.57 -3.39 14.39
N THR A 158 -13.83 -2.57 15.13
CA THR A 158 -12.77 -2.97 16.06
C THR A 158 -13.07 -2.55 17.51
N ASP A 159 -14.29 -2.10 17.79
CA ASP A 159 -14.78 -1.66 19.10
C ASP A 159 -15.38 -2.82 19.93
N ARG A 160 -15.67 -3.96 19.29
CA ARG A 160 -16.24 -5.15 19.93
C ARG A 160 -15.15 -5.95 20.66
N GLN A 161 -15.55 -6.63 21.73
CA GLN A 161 -14.63 -7.46 22.52
C GLN A 161 -14.09 -8.63 21.67
N GLY A 162 -12.77 -8.70 21.54
CA GLY A 162 -12.08 -9.74 20.77
C GLY A 162 -11.92 -9.43 19.28
N SER A 163 -12.38 -8.27 18.83
CA SER A 163 -12.13 -7.75 17.49
C SER A 163 -10.73 -7.17 17.40
N GLU A 164 -9.96 -7.65 16.42
CA GLU A 164 -8.60 -7.20 16.17
C GLU A 164 -8.40 -7.06 14.66
N ALA A 165 -7.67 -6.01 14.26
CA ALA A 165 -7.24 -5.86 12.89
C ALA A 165 -5.80 -5.35 12.82
N LYS A 166 -5.10 -5.75 11.76
CA LYS A 166 -3.77 -5.28 11.40
C LYS A 166 -3.79 -4.78 9.97
N LEU A 167 -3.30 -3.57 9.77
CA LEU A 167 -3.24 -2.91 8.49
C LEU A 167 -1.80 -2.92 7.96
N SER A 168 -1.64 -3.16 6.67
CA SER A 168 -0.39 -2.86 5.96
C SER A 168 -0.71 -2.08 4.69
N VAL A 169 0.04 -1.01 4.47
CA VAL A 169 0.06 -0.28 3.20
C VAL A 169 1.50 -0.29 2.72
N GLY A 170 1.70 -0.62 1.45
CA GLY A 170 3.01 -0.60 0.80
C GLY A 170 3.34 0.78 0.24
N PRO A 171 4.59 0.99 -0.22
CA PRO A 171 4.97 2.23 -0.88
C PRO A 171 4.16 2.44 -2.18
N LEU A 172 4.02 3.70 -2.60
CA LEU A 172 3.47 4.02 -3.92
C LEU A 172 4.50 3.63 -4.97
N ARG A 173 4.09 2.86 -5.98
CA ARG A 173 4.93 2.45 -7.10
C ARG A 173 4.33 2.98 -8.40
N CYS A 174 5.11 3.66 -9.22
CA CYS A 174 4.66 4.21 -10.49
C CYS A 174 5.65 3.89 -11.61
N GLN A 175 5.16 3.61 -12.81
CA GLN A 175 5.96 3.36 -14.02
C GLN A 175 5.42 4.14 -15.21
N GLY A 176 6.27 4.50 -16.18
CA GLY A 176 5.84 5.13 -17.44
C GLY A 176 6.67 6.33 -17.89
N ASP A 177 6.44 6.73 -19.15
CA ASP A 177 7.49 7.22 -20.05
C ASP A 177 7.79 8.72 -20.05
N THR A 178 7.09 9.56 -19.29
CA THR A 178 7.44 11.00 -19.29
C THR A 178 8.71 11.33 -18.49
N PHE A 179 9.17 10.38 -17.67
CA PHE A 179 10.44 10.49 -16.96
C PHE A 179 11.60 9.80 -17.66
N ARG A 180 11.41 9.12 -18.81
CA ARG A 180 12.55 8.53 -19.54
C ARG A 180 13.66 9.55 -19.75
N VAL A 181 13.35 10.74 -20.24
CA VAL A 181 14.39 11.74 -20.56
C VAL A 181 15.08 12.35 -19.32
N THR A 182 14.47 12.29 -18.13
CA THR A 182 14.99 12.94 -16.90
C THR A 182 15.52 11.94 -15.86
N LEU A 183 14.89 10.76 -15.73
CA LEU A 183 15.29 9.67 -14.85
C LEU A 183 16.21 8.64 -15.54
N GLU A 184 16.17 8.44 -16.87
CA GLU A 184 17.24 7.65 -17.54
C GLU A 184 18.59 8.35 -17.32
N LYS A 185 18.65 9.68 -17.37
CA LYS A 185 19.88 10.43 -17.03
C LYS A 185 20.32 10.31 -15.57
N LEU A 186 19.41 10.03 -14.64
CA LEU A 186 19.74 9.83 -13.22
C LEU A 186 20.09 8.36 -12.91
N CYS A 187 19.47 7.40 -13.60
CA CYS A 187 19.74 5.97 -13.46
C CYS A 187 20.96 5.50 -14.27
N GLU A 188 21.22 6.01 -15.49
CA GLU A 188 22.38 5.64 -16.32
C GLU A 188 23.71 6.08 -15.69
N VAL A 189 23.73 7.19 -14.93
CA VAL A 189 24.92 7.65 -14.19
C VAL A 189 25.34 6.63 -13.11
N ALA A 190 24.41 5.81 -12.62
CA ALA A 190 24.69 4.77 -11.63
C ALA A 190 25.39 3.53 -12.21
N GLU A 191 25.17 3.20 -13.49
CA GLU A 191 25.74 2.00 -14.11
C GLU A 191 27.16 2.18 -14.67
N ARG A 192 27.58 3.42 -15.02
CA ARG A 192 28.88 3.67 -15.69
C ARG A 192 30.06 4.06 -14.79
N GLY A 193 29.87 4.10 -13.47
CA GLY A 193 30.94 4.15 -12.48
C GLY A 193 31.58 5.52 -12.27
N GLN A 194 31.55 5.99 -11.02
CA GLN A 194 32.71 6.58 -10.35
C GLN A 194 32.47 6.66 -8.84
N ARG A 195 33.53 6.36 -8.10
CA ARG A 195 33.64 6.39 -6.65
C ARG A 195 33.54 7.86 -6.20
N GLY A 196 32.32 8.35 -5.94
CA GLY A 196 32.11 9.69 -5.36
C GLY A 196 30.74 10.29 -5.66
N SER A 197 29.93 10.41 -4.60
CA SER A 197 28.76 11.30 -4.43
C SER A 197 27.37 10.88 -4.97
N SER A 198 26.41 10.83 -4.02
CA SER A 198 24.93 10.98 -4.12
C SER A 198 24.02 9.73 -4.08
N ASP A 199 23.96 9.07 -2.91
CA ASP A 199 22.84 8.47 -2.14
C ASP A 199 21.42 8.15 -2.73
N SER A 200 21.20 7.87 -4.02
CA SER A 200 19.81 7.69 -4.54
C SER A 200 19.46 6.37 -5.26
N VAL A 201 20.29 5.33 -5.22
CA VAL A 201 20.10 4.14 -6.08
C VAL A 201 20.10 2.83 -5.28
N LEU A 202 19.00 2.08 -5.36
CA LEU A 202 18.84 0.73 -4.81
C LEU A 202 18.99 -0.29 -5.94
N PHE A 203 19.87 -1.28 -5.77
CA PHE A 203 20.12 -2.32 -6.78
C PHE A 203 18.96 -3.32 -6.88
N PRO A 204 18.85 -4.12 -7.96
CA PRO A 204 17.81 -5.14 -8.13
C PRO A 204 17.68 -6.11 -6.93
N ALA A 205 18.80 -6.45 -6.29
CA ALA A 205 18.83 -7.27 -5.07
C ALA A 205 18.25 -6.56 -3.82
N GLN A 206 18.28 -5.22 -3.77
CA GLN A 206 17.67 -4.42 -2.71
C GLN A 206 16.19 -4.09 -2.99
N CYS A 207 15.77 -4.04 -4.26
CA CYS A 207 14.35 -4.00 -4.63
C CYS A 207 13.62 -5.32 -4.24
N GLY A 208 14.34 -6.44 -4.25
CA GLY A 208 13.88 -7.74 -3.72
C GLY A 208 13.84 -7.84 -2.19
N LEU A 209 14.60 -7.02 -1.45
CA LEU A 209 14.61 -7.03 0.02
C LEU A 209 13.43 -6.25 0.63
N ILE A 210 12.85 -5.28 -0.09
CA ILE A 210 11.56 -4.66 0.28
C ILE A 210 10.39 -5.67 0.12
N THR A 211 10.62 -6.77 -0.59
CA THR A 211 9.65 -7.87 -0.79
C THR A 211 10.06 -9.21 -0.16
N ARG A 212 11.23 -9.33 0.50
CA ARG A 212 11.75 -10.59 1.10
C ARG A 212 12.42 -10.38 2.47
N GLU A 213 11.69 -9.89 3.46
CA GLU A 213 11.96 -10.24 4.87
C GLU A 213 10.88 -11.19 5.40
N GLU A 214 10.64 -12.30 4.70
CA GLU A 214 10.16 -13.55 5.30
C GLU A 214 10.86 -14.72 4.59
N ASN A 215 12.06 -15.05 5.07
CA ASN A 215 12.56 -16.43 5.20
C ASN A 215 13.84 -16.44 6.05
N LEU A 216 13.67 -16.19 7.34
CA LEU A 216 14.55 -16.69 8.41
C LEU A 216 13.65 -17.23 9.53
N LEU A 217 12.94 -18.31 9.19
CA LEU A 217 12.59 -19.39 10.10
C LEU A 217 13.37 -20.61 9.60
N GLU A 218 14.65 -20.67 9.95
CA GLU A 218 15.31 -21.93 10.26
C GLU A 218 16.05 -21.72 11.59
N MET A 219 15.31 -21.96 12.67
CA MET A 219 15.66 -22.67 13.91
C MET A 219 14.56 -22.45 14.95
#